data_AF-A0A0L8IGN3-F1
#
_entry.id   AF-A0A0L8IGN3-F1
#
_cell.length_a   1.000
_cell.length_b   1.000
_cell.length_c   1.000
_cell.angle_alpha   90.00
_cell.angle_beta   90.00
_cell.angle_gamma   90.00
#
_symmetry.space_group_name_H-M   'P 1'
#
loop_
_entity.id
_entity.type
_entity.pdbx_description
1 polymer ?
#
loop_
_entity_poly.entity_id
_entity_poly.type
_entity_poly.pdbx_seq_one_letter_code
_entity_poly.pdbx_strand_id
1 'polypeptide(L)'
;MTVPNDINVSDKTYQKLSKYKDLEIGIGKIWNIKTKTIPVVIGAFRMIAKEADSYLAQIPGNPKMAEIQNIVLMRTVHILRKILSM
;
A
#
# COMPACT_ATOMS: atom_id res chain seq x y z
N MET A 1 -13.55 -10.65 -22.38
CA MET A 1 -12.57 -10.85 -21.29
C MET A 1 -12.32 -9.52 -20.62
N THR A 2 -12.65 -9.38 -19.34
CA THR A 2 -12.35 -8.17 -18.55
C THR A 2 -10.94 -8.30 -18.00
N VAL A 3 -10.02 -7.49 -18.52
CA VAL A 3 -8.70 -7.33 -17.92
C VAL A 3 -8.89 -6.51 -16.63
N PRO A 4 -8.30 -6.91 -15.50
CA PRO A 4 -8.34 -6.12 -14.27
C PRO A 4 -7.75 -4.74 -14.55
N ASN A 5 -8.57 -3.71 -14.39
CA ASN A 5 -8.16 -2.35 -14.69
C ASN A 5 -7.47 -1.72 -13.47
N ASP A 6 -6.34 -1.05 -13.69
CA ASP A 6 -5.53 -0.38 -12.66
C ASP A 6 -6.29 0.70 -11.87
N ILE A 7 -7.42 1.19 -12.41
CA ILE A 7 -8.25 2.25 -11.82
C ILE A 7 -8.59 1.94 -10.36
N ASN A 8 -8.95 0.69 -10.04
CA ASN A 8 -9.32 0.35 -8.66
C ASN A 8 -8.13 0.47 -7.68
N VAL A 9 -6.90 0.22 -8.11
CA VAL A 9 -5.72 0.38 -7.23
C VAL A 9 -5.44 1.87 -6.98
N SER A 10 -5.56 2.70 -8.01
CA SER A 10 -5.42 4.16 -7.90
C SER A 10 -6.53 4.82 -7.07
N ASP A 11 -7.77 4.36 -7.21
CA ASP A 11 -8.89 4.86 -6.38
C ASP A 11 -8.66 4.51 -4.91
N LYS A 12 -8.15 3.30 -4.65
CA LYS A 12 -7.82 2.85 -3.29
C LYS A 12 -6.63 3.59 -2.69
N THR A 13 -5.64 4.00 -3.48
CA THR A 13 -4.54 4.84 -2.97
C THR A 13 -5.05 6.22 -2.58
N TYR A 14 -5.87 6.84 -3.43
CA TYR A 14 -6.48 8.15 -3.12
C TYR A 14 -7.39 8.09 -1.88
N GLN A 15 -8.22 7.04 -1.78
CA GLN A 15 -9.07 6.83 -0.60
C GLN A 15 -8.24 6.72 0.69
N LYS A 16 -7.10 6.02 0.68
CA LYS A 16 -6.21 5.94 1.85
C LYS A 16 -5.62 7.31 2.19
N LEU A 17 -5.12 8.05 1.20
CA LEU A 17 -4.56 9.39 1.42
C LEU A 17 -5.59 10.34 2.03
N SER A 18 -6.81 10.34 1.50
CA SER A 18 -7.90 11.16 2.02
C SER A 18 -8.28 10.76 3.46
N LYS A 19 -8.43 9.46 3.72
CA LYS A 19 -8.83 8.93 5.03
C LYS A 19 -7.84 9.28 6.14
N TYR A 20 -6.53 9.27 5.85
CA TYR A 20 -5.49 9.49 6.87
C TYR A 20 -4.95 10.91 6.92
N LYS A 21 -5.50 11.84 6.12
CA LYS A 21 -5.03 13.24 6.08
C LYS A 21 -5.18 13.95 7.43
N ASP A 22 -6.30 13.76 8.11
CA ASP A 22 -6.52 14.38 9.42
C ASP A 22 -5.60 13.80 10.49
N LEU A 23 -5.28 12.50 10.39
CA LEU A 23 -4.33 11.83 11.26
C LEU A 23 -2.91 12.36 11.04
N GLU A 24 -2.50 12.55 9.79
CA GLU A 24 -1.21 13.15 9.44
C GLU A 24 -1.06 14.54 10.07
N ILE A 25 -2.10 15.38 9.96
CA ILE A 25 -2.14 16.72 10.55
C ILE A 25 -2.11 16.64 12.08
N GLY A 26 -2.90 15.74 12.68
CA GLY A 26 -2.97 15.55 14.12
C GLY A 26 -1.62 15.16 14.72
N ILE A 27 -0.96 14.14 14.14
CA ILE A 27 0.37 13.70 14.60
C ILE A 27 1.39 14.82 14.39
N GLY A 28 1.37 15.49 13.23
CA GLY A 28 2.29 16.59 12.95
C GLY A 28 2.16 17.75 13.93
N LYS A 29 0.94 18.07 14.37
CA LYS A 29 0.67 19.10 15.38
C LYS A 29 1.09 18.68 16.79
N ILE A 30 0.74 17.45 17.21
CA ILE A 30 1.02 16.95 18.56
C ILE A 30 2.53 16.82 18.78
N TRP A 31 3.23 16.28 17.79
CA TRP A 31 4.65 15.96 17.91
C TRP A 31 5.58 17.02 17.31
N ASN A 32 5.02 18.08 16.70
CA ASN A 32 5.75 19.15 16.00
C ASN A 32 6.78 18.61 14.98
N ILE A 33 6.43 17.53 14.28
CA ILE A 33 7.27 16.87 13.27
C ILE A 33 6.57 16.87 11.90
N LYS A 34 7.36 16.86 10.83
CA LYS A 34 6.83 16.73 9.47
C LYS A 34 6.45 15.27 9.21
N THR A 35 5.16 14.98 9.31
CA THR A 35 4.56 13.68 9.00
C THR A 35 4.14 13.64 7.53
N LYS A 36 4.14 12.43 6.95
CA LYS A 36 3.60 12.20 5.61
C LYS A 36 2.96 10.82 5.51
N THR A 37 1.77 10.75 4.92
CA THR A 37 1.09 9.49 4.65
C THR A 37 1.65 8.85 3.38
N ILE A 38 2.10 7.59 3.50
CA ILE A 38 2.59 6.79 2.37
C ILE A 38 1.61 5.62 2.14
N PRO A 39 0.80 5.65 1.07
CA PRO A 39 -0.18 4.61 0.79
C PRO A 39 0.48 3.40 0.13
N VAL A 40 0.45 2.25 0.80
CA VAL A 40 0.80 0.96 0.18
C VAL A 40 -0.48 0.23 -0.21
N VAL A 41 -0.69 0.04 -1.51
CA VAL A 41 -1.84 -0.70 -2.06
C VAL A 41 -1.30 -1.70 -3.09
N ILE A 42 -1.61 -2.98 -2.87
CA ILE A 42 -1.26 -4.08 -3.77
C ILE A 42 -2.56 -4.77 -4.15
N GLY A 43 -2.83 -4.85 -5.46
CA GLY A 43 -3.97 -5.58 -6.00
C GLY A 43 -3.79 -7.09 -5.95
N ALA A 44 -4.87 -7.82 -6.20
CA ALA A 44 -4.89 -9.29 -6.13
C ALA A 44 -3.83 -9.96 -7.03
N PHE A 45 -3.58 -9.41 -8.21
CA PHE A 45 -2.60 -9.92 -9.16
C PHE A 45 -1.26 -9.16 -9.12
N ARG A 46 -0.81 -8.78 -7.91
CA ARG A 46 0.45 -8.01 -7.71
C ARG A 46 0.44 -6.61 -8.33
N MET A 47 -0.72 -6.15 -8.78
CA MET A 47 -0.94 -4.85 -9.40
C MET A 47 -0.58 -3.71 -8.42
N ILE A 48 0.12 -2.70 -8.90
CA ILE A 48 0.59 -1.56 -8.12
C ILE A 48 0.19 -0.26 -8.81
N ALA A 49 -0.07 0.78 -8.02
CA ALA A 49 -0.30 2.11 -8.57
C ALA A 49 0.97 2.61 -9.26
N LYS A 50 0.82 3.35 -10.36
CA LYS A 50 1.95 3.97 -11.08
C LYS A 50 2.80 4.89 -10.18
N GLU A 51 2.17 5.52 -9.20
CA GLU A 51 2.85 6.42 -8.27
C GLU A 51 3.53 5.70 -7.09
N ALA A 52 3.37 4.37 -6.96
CA ALA A 52 3.86 3.61 -5.81
C ALA A 52 5.38 3.80 -5.58
N ASP A 53 6.17 3.81 -6.64
CA ASP A 53 7.63 3.98 -6.55
C ASP A 53 8.00 5.37 -5.99
N SER A 54 7.24 6.41 -6.37
CA SER A 54 7.44 7.77 -5.85
C SER A 54 7.16 7.88 -4.35
N TYR A 55 6.24 7.07 -3.84
CA TYR A 55 5.94 7.01 -2.41
C TYR A 55 7.00 6.22 -1.64
N LEU A 56 7.52 5.12 -2.20
CA LEU A 56 8.56 4.31 -1.56
C LEU A 56 9.91 5.04 -1.47
N ALA A 57 10.24 5.87 -2.44
CA ALA A 57 11.45 6.69 -2.43
C ALA A 57 11.51 7.67 -1.24
N GLN A 58 10.37 7.97 -0.61
CA GLN A 58 10.29 8.85 0.55
C GLN A 58 10.57 8.12 1.86
N ILE A 59 10.59 6.77 1.85
CA ILE A 59 10.92 5.95 3.00
C ILE A 59 12.46 5.84 3.07
N PRO A 60 13.08 6.22 4.19
CA PRO A 60 14.51 5.99 4.37
C PRO A 60 14.82 4.49 4.25
N GLY A 61 15.80 4.15 3.40
CA GLY A 61 16.15 2.76 3.08
C GLY A 61 15.65 2.26 1.71
N ASN A 62 14.85 3.06 0.98
CA ASN A 62 14.39 2.78 -0.38
C ASN A 62 13.95 1.32 -0.62
N PRO A 63 12.92 0.85 0.11
CA PRO A 63 12.46 -0.54 0.00
C PRO A 63 12.00 -0.85 -1.42
N LYS A 64 12.39 -2.02 -1.96
CA LYS A 64 12.00 -2.42 -3.31
C LYS A 64 10.55 -2.86 -3.35
N MET A 65 9.75 -2.29 -4.25
CA MET A 65 8.34 -2.67 -4.44
C MET A 65 8.17 -4.17 -4.70
N ALA A 66 9.11 -4.79 -5.41
CA ALA A 66 9.10 -6.22 -5.69
C ALA A 66 9.15 -7.09 -4.43
N GLU A 67 9.90 -6.67 -3.40
CA GLU A 67 10.00 -7.39 -2.14
C GLU A 67 8.70 -7.26 -1.34
N ILE A 68 8.14 -6.04 -1.28
CA ILE A 68 6.85 -5.77 -0.62
C ILE A 68 5.74 -6.63 -1.26
N GLN A 69 5.70 -6.72 -2.58
CA GLN A 69 4.77 -7.58 -3.31
C GLN A 69 4.92 -9.06 -2.96
N ASN A 70 6.16 -9.57 -2.90
CA ASN A 70 6.42 -10.95 -2.53
C ASN A 70 5.95 -11.25 -1.11
N ILE A 71 6.18 -10.34 -0.17
CA ILE A 71 5.72 -10.48 1.22
C ILE A 71 4.20 -10.56 1.27
N VAL A 72 3.48 -9.68 0.57
CA VAL A 72 2.01 -9.71 0.54
C VAL A 72 1.49 -11.01 -0.07
N LEU A 73 2.09 -11.47 -1.17
CA LEU A 73 1.71 -12.74 -1.80
C LEU A 73 1.90 -13.92 -0.85
N MET A 74 3.06 -13.99 -0.18
CA MET A 74 3.36 -15.05 0.78
C MET A 74 2.38 -15.04 1.96
N ARG A 75 1.98 -13.86 2.44
CA ARG A 75 0.94 -13.73 3.47
C ARG A 75 -0.40 -14.26 2.98
N THR A 76 -0.81 -13.92 1.77
CA THR A 76 -2.07 -14.42 1.17
C THR A 76 -2.04 -15.94 1.01
N VAL A 77 -0.94 -16.50 0.50
CA VAL A 77 -0.75 -17.96 0.38
C VAL A 77 -0.79 -18.64 1.74
N HIS A 78 -0.16 -18.05 2.75
CA HIS A 78 -0.18 -18.60 4.11
C HIS A 78 -1.60 -18.63 4.70
N ILE A 79 -2.37 -17.55 4.53
CA ILE A 79 -3.77 -17.49 4.95
C ILE A 79 -4.60 -18.55 4.22
N LEU A 80 -4.44 -18.67 2.90
CA LEU A 80 -5.15 -19.66 2.10
C LEU A 80 -4.82 -21.10 2.54
N ARG A 81 -3.54 -21.41 2.77
CA ARG A 81 -3.15 -22.73 3.29
C ARG A 81 -3.81 -23.02 4.62
N LYS A 82 -3.84 -22.05 5.54
CA LYS A 82 -4.49 -22.25 6.85
C LYS A 82 -5.98 -22.57 6.72
N ILE A 83 -6.67 -21.98 5.75
CA ILE A 83 -8.11 -22.20 5.50
C ILE A 83 -8.34 -23.53 4.79
N LEU A 84 -7.50 -23.88 3.83
CA LEU A 84 -7.66 -25.10 3.01
C LEU A 84 -7.07 -26.37 3.66
N SER A 85 -6.21 -26.21 4.66
CA SER A 85 -5.70 -27.31 5.49
C SER A 85 -6.53 -27.52 6.77
N MET A 86 -7.69 -26.87 6.89
CA MET A 86 -8.79 -27.30 7.77
C MET A 86 -9.65 -28.31 7.01
#